data_AF-A0A2V6J5A9-F1
#
_entry.id   AF-A0A2V6J5A9-F1
#
_cell.length_a   1.000
_cell.length_b   1.000
_cell.length_c   1.000
_cell.angle_alpha   90.00
_cell.angle_beta   90.00
_cell.angle_gamma   90.00
#
_symmetry.space_group_name_H-M   'P 1'
#
loop_
_entity.id
_entity.type
_entity.pdbx_description
1 polymer ?
#
loop_
_entity_poly.entity_id
_entity_poly.type
_entity_poly.pdbx_seq_one_letter_code
_entity_poly.pdbx_strand_id
1 'polypeptide(L)'
;MLAKPNKTVVEGTVRAIIPTSDGQGHEIEIKVCRNLTRGRTDDFIQPAEGQSLILFAAQTPDVTIGDRVRVQARLLGGPFGERSVLEQLDPLSDQA
;
A
#
# COMPACT_ATOMS: atom_id res chain seq x y z
N MET A 1 3.79 -2.08 26.34
CA MET A 1 4.53 -1.89 25.08
C MET A 1 3.71 -0.94 24.21
N LEU A 2 4.15 0.30 24.02
CA LEU A 2 3.50 1.20 23.06
C LEU A 2 3.94 0.73 21.67
N ALA A 3 3.03 0.13 20.90
CA ALA A 3 3.31 -0.21 19.51
C ALA A 3 3.63 1.09 18.77
N LYS A 4 4.83 1.18 18.19
CA LYS A 4 5.17 2.31 17.33
C LYS A 4 4.20 2.35 16.14
N PRO A 5 3.83 3.54 15.65
CA PRO A 5 3.04 3.64 14.44
C PRO A 5 3.80 2.95 13.29
N ASN A 6 3.15 2.00 12.64
CA ASN A 6 3.67 1.28 11.49
C ASN A 6 2.73 1.57 10.33
N LYS A 7 2.69 2.84 9.94
CA LYS A 7 1.72 3.38 9.00
C LYS A 7 2.45 4.22 7.96
N THR A 8 2.78 3.57 6.86
CA THR A 8 3.30 4.22 5.66
C THR A 8 2.13 4.76 4.85
N VAL A 9 2.17 6.04 4.48
CA VAL A 9 1.16 6.68 3.63
C VAL A 9 1.81 7.15 2.34
N VAL A 10 1.27 6.72 1.20
CA VAL A 10 1.76 7.12 -0.13
C VAL A 10 0.62 7.56 -1.04
N GLU A 11 0.94 8.37 -2.03
CA GLU A 11 0.14 8.55 -3.24
C GLU A 11 0.80 7.79 -4.38
N GLY A 12 0.00 7.15 -5.22
CA GLY A 12 0.50 6.37 -6.33
C GLY A 12 -0.55 6.08 -7.37
N THR A 13 -0.12 5.35 -8.41
CA THR A 13 -1.00 4.86 -9.48
C THR A 13 -1.12 3.35 -9.39
N VAL A 14 -2.34 2.82 -9.47
CA VAL A 14 -2.56 1.37 -9.53
C VAL A 14 -2.01 0.82 -10.85
N ARG A 15 -1.13 -0.18 -10.76
CA ARG A 15 -0.49 -0.82 -11.93
C ARG A 15 -1.00 -2.22 -12.19
N ALA A 16 -1.32 -2.96 -11.14
CA ALA A 16 -1.84 -4.32 -11.24
C ALA A 16 -2.72 -4.66 -10.03
N ILE A 17 -3.69 -5.54 -10.25
CA ILE A 17 -4.50 -6.18 -9.21
C ILE A 17 -4.52 -7.67 -9.55
N ILE A 18 -3.87 -8.49 -8.72
CA ILE A 18 -3.62 -9.90 -9.00
C ILE A 18 -4.18 -10.74 -7.83
N PRO A 19 -5.07 -11.71 -8.07
CA PRO A 19 -5.49 -12.64 -7.03
C PRO A 19 -4.28 -13.40 -6.46
N THR A 20 -4.20 -13.57 -5.14
CA THR A 20 -3.14 -14.39 -4.55
C THR A 20 -3.30 -15.86 -4.96
N SER A 21 -2.20 -16.61 -5.04
CA SER A 21 -2.22 -18.00 -5.47
C SER A 21 -2.98 -18.94 -4.53
N ASP A 22 -3.17 -18.54 -3.27
CA ASP A 22 -3.97 -19.24 -2.27
C ASP A 22 -5.48 -18.88 -2.34
N GLY A 23 -5.86 -17.95 -3.23
CA GLY A 23 -7.22 -17.45 -3.38
C GLY A 23 -7.71 -16.57 -2.23
N GLN A 24 -6.85 -16.24 -1.26
CA GLN A 24 -7.19 -15.47 -0.06
C GLN A 24 -6.79 -14.00 -0.21
N GLY A 25 -7.43 -13.29 -1.13
CA GLY A 25 -7.23 -11.85 -1.34
C GLY A 25 -6.50 -11.51 -2.63
N HIS A 26 -5.92 -10.31 -2.67
CA HIS A 26 -5.28 -9.74 -3.86
C HIS A 26 -3.96 -9.06 -3.51
N GLU A 27 -3.02 -9.11 -4.45
CA GLU A 27 -1.84 -8.26 -4.49
C GLU A 27 -2.11 -7.08 -5.42
N ILE A 28 -1.89 -5.88 -4.89
CA ILE A 28 -2.07 -4.63 -5.61
C ILE A 28 -0.69 -4.02 -5.78
N GLU A 29 -0.31 -3.77 -7.02
CA GLU A 29 0.91 -3.04 -7.32
C GLU A 29 0.59 -1.55 -7.45
N ILE A 30 1.23 -0.73 -6.62
CA ILE A 30 1.15 0.73 -6.63
C ILE A 30 2.49 1.30 -7.08
N LYS A 31 2.51 2.02 -8.19
CA LYS A 31 3.67 2.86 -8.53
C LYS A 31 3.61 4.12 -7.69
N VAL A 32 4.58 4.29 -6.79
CA VAL A 32 4.61 5.40 -5.84
C VAL A 32 4.94 6.69 -6.57
N CYS A 33 4.06 7.67 -6.45
CA CYS A 33 4.28 9.03 -6.94
C CYS A 33 4.85 9.91 -5.82
N ARG A 34 4.39 9.72 -4.58
CA ARG A 34 4.83 10.53 -3.44
C ARG A 34 4.67 9.77 -2.14
N ASN A 35 5.65 9.89 -1.25
CA ASN A 35 5.52 9.44 0.13
C ASN A 35 5.03 10.60 1.01
N LEU A 36 3.93 10.40 1.72
CA LEU A 36 3.25 11.42 2.54
C LEU A 36 3.52 11.23 4.04
N THR A 37 4.28 10.21 4.44
CA THR A 37 4.50 9.91 5.85
C THR A 37 5.36 10.99 6.51
N ARG A 38 4.95 11.48 7.69
CA ARG A 38 5.56 12.66 8.35
C ARG A 38 6.95 12.41 8.96
N GLY A 39 7.45 11.18 8.97
CA GLY A 39 8.79 10.85 9.45
C GLY A 39 9.14 9.38 9.32
N ARG A 40 10.45 9.08 9.29
CA ARG A 40 10.99 7.71 9.15
C ARG A 40 10.60 6.77 10.29
N THR A 41 10.22 7.30 11.44
CA THR A 41 9.81 6.51 12.61
C THR A 41 8.43 5.90 12.48
N ASP A 42 7.58 6.47 11.61
CA ASP A 42 6.22 6.00 11.35
C ASP A 42 6.12 5.26 10.00
N ASP A 43 7.09 5.54 9.12
CA ASP A 43 7.23 4.93 7.80
C ASP A 43 8.17 3.71 7.83
N PHE A 44 7.61 2.52 8.04
CA PHE A 44 8.40 1.30 8.12
C PHE A 44 8.75 0.74 6.74
N ILE A 45 7.90 0.94 5.73
CA ILE A 45 8.12 0.45 4.37
C ILE A 45 9.12 1.33 3.61
N GLN A 46 9.15 2.65 3.88
CA GLN A 46 10.04 3.64 3.27
C GLN A 46 10.13 3.58 1.73
N PRO A 47 8.99 3.49 1.01
CA PRO A 47 9.04 3.42 -0.44
C PRO A 47 9.54 4.74 -1.04
N ALA A 48 10.35 4.61 -2.09
CA ALA A 48 10.83 5.75 -2.86
C ALA A 48 9.84 6.14 -3.97
N GLU A 49 9.88 7.40 -4.40
CA GLU A 49 9.17 7.83 -5.61
C GLU A 49 9.65 7.04 -6.84
N GLY A 50 8.70 6.63 -7.68
CA GLY A 50 8.92 5.79 -8.85
C GLY A 50 8.98 4.29 -8.56
N GLN A 51 9.13 3.88 -7.30
CA GLN A 51 9.16 2.48 -6.89
C GLN A 51 7.78 1.83 -7.01
N SER A 52 7.74 0.55 -7.38
CA SER A 52 6.56 -0.29 -7.25
C SER A 52 6.46 -0.86 -5.84
N LEU A 53 5.34 -0.60 -5.17
CA LEU A 53 4.99 -1.15 -3.88
C LEU A 53 3.90 -2.21 -4.05
N ILE A 54 4.17 -3.44 -3.64
CA ILE A 54 3.21 -4.55 -3.68
C ILE A 54 2.52 -4.64 -2.33
N LEU A 55 1.20 -4.53 -2.32
CA LEU A 55 0.39 -4.54 -1.12
C LEU A 55 -0.61 -5.67 -1.15
N PHE A 56 -0.70 -6.40 -0.05
CA PHE A 56 -1.76 -7.38 0.13
C PHE A 56 -3.04 -6.72 0.61
N ALA A 57 -4.14 -6.99 -0.08
CA ALA A 57 -5.50 -6.65 0.32
C ALA A 57 -6.31 -7.93 0.56
N ALA A 58 -6.92 -8.03 1.75
CA ALA A 58 -7.74 -9.19 2.10
C ALA A 58 -9.04 -9.31 1.27
N GLN A 59 -9.47 -8.22 0.65
CA GLN A 59 -10.64 -8.15 -0.22
C GLN A 59 -10.26 -7.44 -1.52
N THR A 60 -11.07 -7.64 -2.57
CA THR A 60 -10.90 -6.90 -3.82
C THR A 60 -11.13 -5.41 -3.55
N PRO A 61 -10.15 -4.54 -3.83
CA PRO A 61 -10.33 -3.10 -3.64
C PRO A 61 -11.25 -2.54 -4.73
N ASP A 62 -12.03 -1.52 -4.41
CA ASP A 62 -12.91 -0.81 -5.37
C ASP A 62 -12.12 0.25 -6.16
N VAL A 63 -11.12 -0.20 -6.94
CA VAL A 63 -10.31 0.62 -7.84
C VAL A 63 -9.92 -0.14 -9.10
N THR A 64 -9.57 0.62 -10.14
CA THR A 64 -9.15 0.10 -11.44
C THR A 64 -7.66 0.41 -11.69
N ILE A 65 -7.04 -0.40 -12.54
CA ILE A 65 -5.68 -0.13 -13.03
C ILE A 65 -5.67 1.23 -13.74
N GLY A 66 -4.71 2.08 -13.38
CA GLY A 66 -4.59 3.45 -13.86
C GLY A 66 -5.09 4.50 -12.88
N ASP A 67 -5.89 4.12 -11.88
CA ASP A 67 -6.41 5.06 -10.88
C ASP A 67 -5.28 5.66 -10.05
N ARG A 68 -5.41 6.95 -9.75
CA ARG A 68 -4.61 7.61 -8.72
C ARG A 68 -5.24 7.36 -7.37
N VAL A 69 -4.42 6.94 -6.41
CA VAL A 69 -4.89 6.53 -5.10
C VAL A 69 -3.99 7.10 -4.01
N ARG A 70 -4.59 7.39 -2.87
CA ARG A 70 -3.89 7.53 -1.60
C ARG A 70 -4.01 6.23 -0.85
N VAL A 71 -2.88 5.73 -0.38
CA VAL A 71 -2.77 4.42 0.26
C VAL A 71 -2.16 4.57 1.64
N GLN A 72 -2.79 3.95 2.63
CA GLN A 72 -2.19 3.66 3.92
C GLN A 72 -1.87 2.17 3.98
N ALA A 73 -0.61 1.86 4.23
CA ALA A 73 -0.09 0.51 4.35
C ALA A 73 0.67 0.33 5.65
N ARG A 74 0.77 -0.91 6.10
CA ARG A 74 1.61 -1.32 7.23
C ARG A 74 2.50 -2.48 6.86
N LEU A 75 3.62 -2.62 7.55
CA LEU A 75 4.51 -3.76 7.41
C LEU A 75 4.26 -4.79 8.51
N LEU A 76 3.62 -5.92 8.19
CA LEU A 76 3.52 -7.02 9.14
C LEU A 76 4.81 -7.82 9.14
N GLY A 77 5.56 -7.76 10.25
CA GLY A 77 6.67 -8.67 10.51
C GLY A 77 6.21 -9.88 11.33
N GLY A 78 6.64 -11.07 10.93
CA GLY A 78 6.38 -12.30 11.66
C GLY A 78 7.44 -13.37 11.40
N PRO A 79 7.40 -14.52 12.10
CA PRO A 79 8.37 -15.60 11.92
C PRO A 79 8.37 -16.19 10.50
N PHE A 80 7.34 -15.88 9.70
CA PHE A 80 7.17 -16.33 8.33
C PHE A 80 7.49 -15.24 7.28
N GLY A 81 8.15 -14.16 7.69
CA GLY A 81 8.57 -13.08 6.81
C GLY A 81 7.83 -11.76 7.03
N GLU A 82 8.17 -10.78 6.19
CA GLU A 82 7.55 -9.46 6.18
C GLU A 82 6.52 -9.36 5.05
N ARG A 83 5.37 -8.73 5.33
CA ARG A 83 4.34 -8.47 4.32
C ARG A 83 3.79 -7.06 4.44
N SER A 84 3.82 -6.31 3.34
CA SER A 84 3.14 -5.03 3.24
C SER A 84 1.64 -5.26 3.03
N VAL A 85 0.83 -4.72 3.92
CA VAL A 85 -0.63 -4.93 3.94
C VAL A 85 -1.32 -3.60 3.74
N LEU A 86 -2.33 -3.61 2.87
CA LEU A 86 -3.23 -2.49 2.68
C LEU A 86 -4.13 -2.32 3.89
N GLU A 87 -4.10 -1.14 4.52
CA GLU A 87 -5.05 -0.77 5.57
C GLU A 87 -6.19 0.10 5.03
N GLN A 88 -5.85 1.07 4.18
CA GLN A 88 -6.83 1.98 3.58
C GLN A 88 -6.39 2.35 2.16
N LEU A 89 -7.36 2.47 1.28
CA LEU A 89 -7.19 2.88 -0.11
C LEU A 89 -8.30 3.86 -0.46
N ASP A 90 -7.92 5.08 -0.78
CA ASP A 90 -8.85 6.13 -1.17
C ASP A 90 -8.53 6.54 -2.62
N PRO A 91 -9.49 6.41 -3.55
CA PRO A 91 -9.35 6.99 -4.89
C PRO A 91 -9.15 8.51 -4.77
N LEU A 92 -8.16 9.02 -5.48
CA LEU A 92 -7.99 10.45 -5.67
C LEU A 92 -8.78 10.82 -6.92
N SER A 93 -9.95 11.43 -6.74
CA SER A 93 -10.63 12.06 -7.87
C SER A 93 -9.71 13.14 -8.44
N ASP A 94 -9.38 13.04 -9.73
CA ASP A 94 -8.87 14.20 -10.46
C ASP A 94 -10.01 15.23 -10.47
N GLN A 95 -10.03 16.14 -9.48
CA GLN A 95 -10.80 17.37 -9.61
C GLN A 95 -10.10 18.20 -10.67
N ALA A 96 -10.50 17.97 -11.93
CA ALA A 96 -10.31 18.88 -13.04
C ALA A 96 -11.52 19.84 -13.13
#